data_AF-A0A7J5WX70-F1
#
_entry.id   AF-A0A7J5WX70-F1
#
_cell.length_a   1.000
_cell.length_b   1.000
_cell.length_c   1.000
_cell.angle_alpha   90.00
_cell.angle_beta   90.00
_cell.angle_gamma   90.00
#
_symmetry.space_group_name_H-M   'P 1'
#
loop_
_entity.id
_entity.type
_entity.pdbx_description
1 polymer ?
#
loop_
_entity_poly.entity_id
_entity_poly.type
_entity_poly.pdbx_seq_one_letter_code
_entity_poly.pdbx_strand_id
1 'polypeptide(L)'
;MGGKKHRGKNSVSGLSGVAATDQPAAVDRATIDSGILLLKYWLEVSQEQQTLRLQSRIDDPRKIWKLSKVDLESYSRWYDFSRARDEMFRYTDTGWAPWYVVSNDDKKRGRLNVISHLPYQER
;
A
#
# COMPACT_ATOMS: atom_id res chain seq x y z
N MET A 1 55.16 3.30 -21.39
CA MET A 1 53.89 3.33 -22.14
C MET A 1 52.90 2.48 -21.35
N GLY A 2 51.94 3.00 -20.59
CA GLY A 2 51.01 4.08 -20.92
C GLY A 2 49.65 3.43 -21.19
N GLY A 3 48.82 3.28 -20.15
CA GLY A 3 47.52 2.61 -20.28
C GLY A 3 46.72 2.53 -18.99
N LYS A 4 46.49 3.66 -18.30
CA LYS A 4 45.42 3.78 -17.30
C LYS A 4 44.08 3.60 -18.02
N LYS A 5 43.30 2.57 -17.67
CA LYS A 5 41.84 2.61 -17.81
C LYS A 5 41.20 2.67 -16.44
N HIS A 6 40.58 3.82 -16.20
CA HIS A 6 39.79 4.19 -15.05
C HIS A 6 38.35 3.70 -15.20
N ARG A 7 37.71 3.47 -14.05
CA ARG A 7 36.26 3.55 -13.77
C ARG A 7 35.38 2.44 -14.37
N GLY A 8 34.47 1.80 -13.65
CA GLY A 8 34.01 2.00 -12.28
C GLY A 8 33.33 0.73 -11.78
N LYS A 9 33.61 0.38 -10.53
CA LYS A 9 32.82 -0.57 -9.75
C LYS A 9 31.56 0.17 -9.33
N ASN A 10 30.42 -0.08 -9.97
CA ASN A 10 29.13 0.29 -9.38
C ASN A 10 28.69 -0.85 -8.48
N SER A 11 29.23 -0.84 -7.26
CA SER A 11 28.63 -1.48 -6.10
C SER A 11 27.28 -0.80 -5.86
N VAL A 12 26.18 -1.51 -6.05
CA VAL A 12 24.87 -1.06 -5.57
C VAL A 12 24.82 -1.36 -4.06
N SER A 13 25.65 -0.65 -3.31
CA SER A 13 25.67 -0.61 -1.85
C SER A 13 25.33 0.83 -1.48
N GLY A 14 24.05 1.09 -1.20
CA GLY A 14 23.61 2.45 -0.94
C GLY A 14 22.11 2.63 -0.75
N LEU A 15 21.43 1.68 -0.10
CA LEU A 15 20.16 1.94 0.58
C LEU A 15 20.21 1.31 1.98
N SER A 16 21.28 1.60 2.71
CA SER A 16 21.33 1.45 4.16
C SER A 16 21.34 2.87 4.75
N GLY A 17 20.25 3.29 5.36
CA GLY A 17 20.21 4.53 6.15
C GLY A 17 19.17 5.55 5.71
N VAL A 18 17.89 5.18 5.72
CA VAL A 18 16.86 6.12 6.16
C VAL A 18 16.32 5.54 7.46
N ALA A 19 16.45 6.30 8.55
CA ALA A 19 15.79 6.03 9.81
C ALA A 19 14.26 6.15 9.63
N ALA A 20 13.64 5.19 8.96
CA ALA A 20 12.22 5.17 8.62
C ALA A 20 11.38 4.38 9.64
N THR A 21 11.96 3.96 10.75
CA THR A 21 11.34 2.95 11.63
C THR A 21 10.45 3.53 12.73
N ASP A 22 10.51 4.84 13.02
CA ASP A 22 9.71 5.47 14.10
C ASP A 22 8.70 6.54 13.63
N GLN A 23 8.76 6.99 12.38
CA GLN A 23 7.96 8.15 11.95
C GLN A 23 6.46 7.89 11.71
N PRO A 24 6.02 6.81 11.02
CA PRO A 24 4.61 6.67 10.70
C PRO A 24 3.75 6.41 11.95
N ALA A 25 4.24 5.63 12.91
CA ALA A 25 3.56 5.45 14.20
C ALA A 25 3.50 6.75 15.03
N ALA A 26 4.51 7.61 14.93
CA ALA A 26 4.51 8.91 15.60
C ALA A 26 3.47 9.87 15.02
N VAL A 27 3.26 9.87 13.69
CA VAL A 27 2.22 10.67 13.03
C VAL A 27 0.82 10.17 13.43
N ASP A 28 0.61 8.86 13.42
CA ASP A 28 -0.65 8.26 13.89
C ASP A 28 -0.94 8.66 15.33
N ARG A 29 0.09 8.65 16.19
CA ARG A 29 -0.04 9.03 17.59
C ARG A 29 -0.38 10.51 17.76
N ALA A 30 0.34 11.40 17.08
CA ALA A 30 0.06 12.83 17.12
C ALA A 30 -1.36 13.15 16.61
N THR A 31 -1.84 12.43 15.60
CA THR A 31 -3.20 12.57 15.06
C THR A 31 -4.24 12.24 16.13
N ILE A 32 -4.09 11.10 16.82
CA ILE A 32 -5.01 10.68 17.88
C ILE A 32 -4.94 11.61 19.09
N ASP A 33 -3.73 11.99 19.51
CA ASP A 33 -3.53 12.88 20.66
C ASP A 33 -4.10 14.29 20.40
N SER A 34 -4.31 14.67 19.13
CA SER A 34 -5.01 15.91 18.75
C SER A 34 -6.55 15.81 18.81
N GLY A 35 -7.10 14.66 19.19
CA GLY A 35 -8.55 14.41 19.32
C GLY A 35 -9.21 13.91 18.04
N ILE A 36 -8.43 13.50 17.02
CA ILE A 36 -8.95 12.94 15.77
C ILE A 36 -9.13 11.43 15.91
N LEU A 37 -10.31 10.93 15.55
CA LEU A 37 -10.54 9.49 15.37
C LEU A 37 -9.87 9.01 14.08
N LEU A 38 -8.78 8.26 14.22
CA LEU A 38 -8.03 7.70 13.09
C LEU A 38 -8.45 6.26 12.81
N LEU A 39 -9.01 6.01 11.61
CA LEU A 39 -9.38 4.68 11.13
C LEU A 39 -8.60 4.34 9.86
N LYS A 40 -7.84 3.23 9.90
CA LYS A 40 -7.02 2.78 8.78
C LYS A 40 -7.58 1.49 8.18
N TYR A 41 -7.91 1.51 6.89
CA TYR A 41 -8.47 0.35 6.19
C TYR A 41 -7.58 -0.08 5.03
N TRP A 42 -7.26 -1.37 4.98
CA TRP A 42 -6.64 -2.00 3.83
C TRP A 42 -7.67 -2.79 3.04
N LEU A 43 -7.93 -2.38 1.80
CA LEU A 43 -8.90 -3.06 0.93
C LEU A 43 -8.20 -4.17 0.15
N GLU A 44 -8.22 -5.38 0.71
CA GLU A 44 -7.60 -6.56 0.10
C GLU A 44 -8.41 -7.02 -1.12
N VAL A 45 -7.74 -7.22 -2.24
CA VAL A 45 -8.31 -7.76 -3.47
C VAL A 45 -7.43 -8.93 -3.87
N SER A 46 -8.00 -10.07 -4.24
CA SER A 46 -7.22 -11.21 -4.73
C SER A 46 -6.53 -10.88 -6.07
N GLN A 47 -5.41 -11.55 -6.35
CA GLN A 47 -4.66 -11.37 -7.60
C GLN A 47 -5.54 -11.66 -8.84
N GLU A 48 -6.42 -12.65 -8.74
CA GLU A 48 -7.40 -12.98 -9.77
C GLU A 48 -8.36 -11.80 -10.00
N GLN A 49 -8.99 -11.28 -8.95
CA GLN A 49 -9.90 -10.15 -9.08
C GLN A 49 -9.20 -8.86 -9.53
N GLN A 50 -7.94 -8.66 -9.16
CA GLN A 50 -7.15 -7.54 -9.67
C GLN A 50 -6.92 -7.66 -11.19
N THR A 51 -6.57 -8.87 -11.67
CA THR A 51 -6.40 -9.16 -13.10
C THR A 51 -7.70 -8.88 -13.88
N LEU A 52 -8.83 -9.40 -13.40
CA LEU A 52 -10.15 -9.19 -14.02
C LEU A 52 -10.53 -7.69 -14.08
N ARG A 53 -10.22 -6.94 -13.02
CA ARG A 53 -10.46 -5.48 -12.97
C ARG A 53 -9.57 -4.71 -13.92
N LEU A 54 -8.32 -5.13 -14.09
CA LEU A 54 -7.40 -4.51 -15.03
C LEU A 54 -7.88 -4.73 -16.47
N GLN A 55 -8.20 -5.98 -16.83
CA GLN A 55 -8.71 -6.33 -18.15
C GLN A 55 -10.01 -5.59 -18.48
N SER A 56 -10.99 -5.61 -17.57
CA SER A 56 -12.26 -4.90 -17.77
C SER A 56 -12.16 -3.37 -17.86
N ARG A 57 -11.01 -2.77 -17.48
CA ARG A 57 -10.74 -1.34 -17.70
C ARG A 57 -10.15 -1.07 -19.08
N ILE A 58 -9.38 -2.02 -19.62
CA ILE A 58 -8.83 -1.96 -20.98
C ILE A 58 -10.00 -2.06 -21.98
N ASP A 59 -10.94 -2.97 -21.72
CA ASP A 59 -12.04 -3.26 -22.65
C ASP A 59 -13.23 -2.29 -22.55
N ASP A 60 -13.27 -1.37 -21.57
CA ASP A 60 -14.34 -0.38 -21.37
C ASP A 60 -13.82 1.05 -21.56
N PRO A 61 -14.13 1.71 -22.69
CA PRO A 61 -13.66 3.08 -22.99
C PRO A 61 -13.97 4.11 -21.91
N ARG A 62 -15.02 3.91 -21.11
CA ARG A 62 -15.42 4.83 -20.03
C ARG A 62 -14.56 4.69 -18.76
N LYS A 63 -13.72 3.66 -18.70
CA LYS A 63 -12.87 3.33 -17.54
C LYS A 63 -11.37 3.44 -17.84
N ILE A 64 -10.97 3.62 -19.10
CA ILE A 64 -9.57 3.71 -19.54
C ILE A 64 -8.80 4.78 -18.77
N TRP A 65 -9.42 5.92 -18.47
CA TRP A 65 -8.79 7.00 -17.71
C TRP A 65 -8.32 6.59 -16.30
N LYS A 66 -8.81 5.46 -15.77
CA LYS A 66 -8.39 4.87 -14.48
C LYS A 66 -7.15 4.00 -14.60
N LEU A 67 -6.58 3.85 -15.79
CA LEU A 67 -5.35 3.09 -16.03
C LEU A 67 -4.18 4.05 -16.17
N SER A 68 -3.20 3.88 -15.31
CA SER A 68 -1.90 4.53 -15.41
C SER A 68 -0.81 3.50 -15.75
N LYS A 69 0.34 4.00 -16.21
CA LYS A 69 1.53 3.16 -16.40
C LYS A 69 1.93 2.43 -15.11
N VAL A 70 1.75 3.09 -13.96
CA VAL A 70 2.03 2.54 -12.63
C VAL A 70 1.11 1.37 -12.30
N ASP A 71 -0.16 1.40 -12.72
CA ASP A 71 -1.09 0.29 -12.47
C ASP A 71 -0.64 -1.00 -13.17
N LEU A 72 -0.13 -0.88 -14.40
CA LEU A 72 0.39 -1.99 -15.18
C LEU A 72 1.70 -2.54 -14.58
N GLU A 73 2.61 -1.65 -14.18
CA GLU A 73 3.86 -2.05 -13.52
C GLU A 73 3.57 -2.72 -12.16
N SER A 74 2.62 -2.19 -11.40
CA SER A 74 2.22 -2.74 -10.09
C SER A 74 1.64 -4.14 -10.21
N TYR A 75 0.94 -4.46 -11.30
CA TYR A 75 0.47 -5.81 -11.57
C TYR A 75 1.62 -6.82 -11.68
N SER A 76 2.66 -6.49 -12.45
CA SER A 76 3.84 -7.35 -12.59
C SER A 76 4.66 -7.51 -11.30
N ARG A 77 4.47 -6.58 -10.35
CA ARG A 77 5.18 -6.50 -9.07
C ARG A 77 4.33 -6.89 -7.87
N TRP A 78 3.29 -7.70 -8.10
CA TRP A 78 2.36 -8.17 -7.07
C TRP A 78 3.04 -8.51 -5.74
N TYR A 79 4.04 -9.40 -5.77
CA TYR A 79 4.75 -9.84 -4.56
C TYR A 79 5.57 -8.75 -3.88
N ASP A 80 6.12 -7.78 -4.63
CA ASP A 80 6.84 -6.65 -4.04
C ASP A 80 5.88 -5.78 -3.23
N PHE A 81 4.69 -5.51 -3.78
CA PHE A 81 3.66 -4.75 -3.09
C PHE A 81 3.07 -5.52 -1.91
N SER A 82 2.91 -6.84 -2.00
CA SER A 82 2.52 -7.66 -0.85
C SER A 82 3.54 -7.58 0.28
N ARG A 83 4.85 -7.69 -0.02
CA ARG A 83 5.90 -7.54 0.99
C ARG A 83 5.91 -6.15 1.61
N ALA A 84 5.77 -5.09 0.79
CA ALA A 84 5.71 -3.72 1.28
C ALA A 84 4.49 -3.49 2.19
N ARG A 85 3.33 -4.09 1.88
CA ARG A 85 2.14 -4.07 2.75
C ARG A 85 2.44 -4.78 4.08
N ASP A 86 3.03 -5.96 4.04
CA ASP A 86 3.31 -6.73 5.26
C ASP A 86 4.31 -5.99 6.16
N GLU A 87 5.31 -5.33 5.56
CA GLU A 87 6.24 -4.45 6.26
C GLU A 87 5.53 -3.22 6.86
N MET A 88 4.64 -2.57 6.11
CA MET A 88 3.82 -1.47 6.60
C MET A 88 3.00 -1.88 7.83
N PHE A 89 2.31 -3.04 7.78
CA PHE A 89 1.56 -3.54 8.93
C PHE A 89 2.46 -3.80 10.13
N ARG A 90 3.62 -4.44 9.92
CA ARG A 90 4.58 -4.73 11.00
C ARG A 90 4.98 -3.49 11.80
N TYR A 91 5.11 -2.34 11.14
CA TYR A 91 5.58 -1.10 11.77
C TYR A 91 4.46 -0.15 12.21
N THR A 92 3.25 -0.28 11.65
CA THR A 92 2.20 0.73 11.83
C THR A 92 0.88 0.17 12.36
N ASP A 93 0.73 -1.14 12.46
CA ASP A 93 -0.41 -1.76 13.14
C ASP A 93 -0.16 -1.74 14.65
N THR A 94 -0.77 -0.76 15.34
CA THR A 94 -0.59 -0.56 16.79
C THR A 94 -1.92 -0.66 17.51
N GLY A 95 -1.89 -0.96 18.81
CA GLY A 95 -3.12 -1.09 19.60
C GLY A 95 -3.96 0.18 19.69
N TRP A 96 -3.37 1.36 19.48
CA TRP A 96 -4.09 2.64 19.47
C TRP A 96 -4.47 3.12 18.06
N ALA A 97 -3.84 2.59 17.01
CA ALA A 97 -4.14 2.90 15.62
C ALA A 97 -4.08 1.61 14.78
N PRO A 98 -5.05 0.70 14.91
CA PRO A 98 -5.03 -0.58 14.21
C PRO A 98 -5.35 -0.45 12.72
N TRP A 99 -4.87 -1.40 11.93
CA TRP A 99 -5.28 -1.62 10.54
C TRP A 99 -6.41 -2.63 10.43
N TYR A 100 -7.47 -2.27 9.70
CA TYR A 100 -8.58 -3.18 9.40
C TYR A 100 -8.48 -3.68 7.96
N VAL A 101 -8.30 -4.99 7.79
CA VAL A 101 -8.26 -5.63 6.48
C VAL A 101 -9.68 -5.97 6.03
N VAL A 102 -10.09 -5.42 4.89
CA VAL A 102 -11.43 -5.63 4.31
C VAL A 102 -11.29 -6.36 2.99
N SER A 103 -11.86 -7.55 2.90
CA SER A 103 -12.01 -8.24 1.61
C SER A 103 -12.88 -7.41 0.68
N ASN A 104 -12.33 -7.05 -0.47
CA ASN A 104 -12.91 -6.13 -1.43
C ASN A 104 -12.97 -6.74 -2.84
N ASP A 105 -13.02 -8.07 -2.94
CA ASP A 105 -13.29 -8.79 -4.19
C ASP A 105 -14.70 -8.46 -4.70
N ASP A 106 -15.70 -8.49 -3.81
CA ASP A 106 -17.01 -7.88 -4.01
C ASP A 106 -17.03 -6.44 -3.48
N LYS A 107 -17.06 -5.47 -4.39
CA LYS A 107 -17.06 -4.03 -4.04
C LYS A 107 -18.27 -3.61 -3.22
N LYS A 108 -19.45 -4.22 -3.43
CA LYS A 108 -20.66 -3.82 -2.70
C LYS A 108 -20.55 -4.28 -1.25
N ARG A 109 -20.15 -5.53 -1.04
CA ARG A 109 -19.92 -6.08 0.31
C ARG A 109 -18.79 -5.36 1.04
N GLY A 110 -17.66 -5.11 0.37
CA GLY A 110 -16.54 -4.37 0.95
C GLY A 110 -16.96 -2.98 1.45
N ARG A 111 -17.74 -2.23 0.65
CA ARG A 111 -18.29 -0.92 1.07
C ARG A 111 -19.22 -1.03 2.28
N LEU A 112 -20.15 -1.99 2.26
CA LEU A 112 -21.09 -2.17 3.37
C LEU A 112 -20.34 -2.52 4.66
N ASN A 113 -19.34 -3.40 4.59
CA ASN A 113 -18.53 -3.81 5.74
C ASN A 113 -17.76 -2.63 6.35
N VAL A 114 -17.16 -1.77 5.52
CA VAL A 114 -16.47 -0.56 6.00
C VAL A 114 -17.46 0.38 6.69
N ILE A 115 -18.60 0.68 6.05
CA ILE A 115 -19.61 1.59 6.60
C ILE A 115 -20.19 1.05 7.90
N SER A 116 -20.49 -0.26 7.96
CA SER A 116 -21.03 -0.90 9.16
C SER A 116 -20.04 -0.97 10.31
N HIS A 117 -18.74 -0.88 10.03
CA HIS A 117 -17.70 -0.88 11.06
C HIS A 117 -17.58 0.47 11.78
N LEU A 118 -17.93 1.59 11.12
CA LEU A 118 -17.79 2.93 11.69
C LEU A 118 -18.48 3.11 13.07
N PRO A 119 -19.77 2.72 13.26
CA PRO A 119 -20.46 2.96 14.53
C PRO A 119 -19.93 2.14 15.70
N TYR A 120 -19.14 1.08 15.45
CA TYR A 120 -18.52 0.28 16.51
C TYR A 120 -17.30 0.95 17.12
N GLN A 121 -16.72 1.95 16.46
CA GLN A 121 -15.49 2.62 16.90
C GLN A 121 -15.78 3.83 17.82
N GLU A 122 -17.04 4.24 17.93
CA GLU A 122 -17.49 5.35 18.80
C GLU A 122 -17.99 4.88 20.18
N ARG A 123 -17.94 3.58 20.48
CA ARG A 123 -18.33 3.00 21.78
C ARG A 123 -17.10 2.58 22.58
#